data_AF-A0AA95MUM0-F1
#
_entry.id   AF-A0AA95MUM0-F1
#
_cell.length_a   1.000
_cell.length_b   1.000
_cell.length_c   1.000
_cell.angle_alpha   90.00
_cell.angle_beta   90.00
_cell.angle_gamma   90.00
#
_symmetry.space_group_name_H-M   'P 1'
#
loop_
_entity.id
_entity.type
_entity.pdbx_description
1 polymer ?
#
loop_
_entity_poly.entity_id
_entity_poly.type
_entity_poly.pdbx_seq_one_letter_code
_entity_poly.pdbx_strand_id
1 'polypeptide(L)'
;MLYRKIMMLVLVAGLLSACGTGSNTNGNSEGVKKENPAEYPKQNEIVASFHPTIEIKEENNSIIIDYKVKNLSGEPQKLSFSSGLQADFIVFDEEGKKVKHYSEEVMSTQAISEMTLENNQEIQNSFTISDLYNGRYRIEVFLTAKEEQARVVTDLIVENSLYTKASGILVGQMDPHTIEVDVKGEKEAFKLTEEAISQLPSLKEASEISFVYTENEIQKTIERFLLE
;
A
#
# COMPACT_ATOMS: atom_id res chain seq x y z
N MET A 1 -15.51 -63.40 -4.71
CA MET A 1 -15.26 -63.84 -3.32
C MET A 1 -15.24 -62.60 -2.45
N LEU A 2 -16.27 -62.45 -1.61
CA LEU A 2 -16.46 -61.32 -0.71
C LEU A 2 -16.30 -61.89 0.71
N TYR A 3 -15.32 -61.38 1.48
CA TYR A 3 -15.12 -61.73 2.89
C TYR A 3 -15.04 -60.40 3.66
N ARG A 4 -16.04 -60.11 4.51
CA ARG A 4 -16.01 -60.30 5.98
C ARG A 4 -15.25 -59.13 6.64
N LYS A 5 -15.85 -58.30 7.50
CA LYS A 5 -16.30 -58.66 8.85
C LYS A 5 -17.29 -57.63 9.43
N ILE A 6 -18.32 -58.19 10.07
CA ILE A 6 -19.11 -57.65 11.17
C ILE A 6 -18.19 -57.37 12.38
N MET A 7 -18.44 -56.32 13.18
CA MET A 7 -18.82 -56.43 14.61
C MET A 7 -18.70 -55.12 15.44
N MET A 8 -19.81 -54.80 16.11
CA MET A 8 -20.01 -54.19 17.44
C MET A 8 -19.50 -52.79 17.81
N LEU A 9 -20.47 -51.86 17.79
CA LEU A 9 -21.04 -51.11 18.92
C LEU A 9 -20.47 -51.43 20.33
N VAL A 10 -19.90 -50.42 21.01
CA VAL A 10 -19.76 -50.37 22.47
C VAL A 10 -20.22 -49.00 22.97
N LEU A 11 -21.11 -49.06 23.96
CA LEU A 11 -21.77 -47.99 24.70
C LEU A 11 -21.03 -47.78 26.02
N VAL A 12 -20.70 -46.52 26.37
CA VAL A 12 -20.30 -46.15 27.75
C VAL A 12 -21.07 -44.89 28.15
N ALA A 13 -21.74 -45.02 29.30
CA ALA A 13 -22.63 -44.04 29.91
C ALA A 13 -21.88 -43.06 30.81
N GLY A 14 -22.57 -41.98 31.20
CA GLY A 14 -22.01 -40.75 31.72
C GLY A 14 -21.56 -40.76 33.18
N LEU A 15 -21.01 -39.61 33.58
CA LEU A 15 -20.95 -39.16 34.97
C LEU A 15 -21.50 -37.73 35.04
N LEU A 16 -22.51 -37.57 35.88
CA LEU A 16 -23.05 -36.29 36.35
C LEU A 16 -22.12 -35.69 37.39
N SER A 17 -21.95 -34.37 37.37
CA SER A 17 -21.58 -33.53 38.52
C SER A 17 -22.06 -32.11 38.18
N ALA A 18 -23.21 -31.69 38.70
CA ALA A 18 -23.43 -31.09 40.02
C ALA A 18 -23.19 -29.57 40.01
N CYS A 19 -24.23 -28.86 40.42
CA CYS A 19 -24.41 -27.42 40.45
C CYS A 19 -23.48 -26.72 41.45
N GLY A 20 -23.07 -25.50 41.14
CA GLY A 20 -22.37 -24.61 42.07
C GLY A 20 -22.69 -23.15 41.74
N THR A 21 -23.90 -22.72 42.10
CA THR A 21 -24.33 -21.31 42.05
C THR A 21 -23.79 -20.58 43.27
N GLY A 22 -23.02 -19.52 43.06
CA GLY A 22 -22.59 -18.55 44.08
C GLY A 22 -22.57 -17.15 43.49
N SER A 23 -23.59 -16.36 43.84
CA SER A 23 -23.81 -14.96 43.44
C SER A 23 -22.93 -13.98 44.20
N ASN A 24 -22.69 -12.83 43.55
CA ASN A 24 -22.27 -11.48 44.01
C ASN A 24 -20.99 -11.05 43.28
N THR A 25 -20.89 -9.93 42.54
CA THR A 25 -21.68 -8.69 42.55
C THR A 25 -21.30 -7.84 41.33
N ASN A 26 -22.24 -7.00 40.90
CA ASN A 26 -22.13 -5.80 40.04
C ASN A 26 -22.09 -6.02 38.52
N GLY A 27 -23.27 -5.87 37.93
CA GLY A 27 -23.45 -5.69 36.50
C GLY A 27 -23.12 -4.28 36.02
N ASN A 28 -22.72 -4.17 34.76
CA ASN A 28 -23.59 -3.61 33.72
C ASN A 28 -23.03 -4.02 32.35
N SER A 29 -23.78 -4.85 31.63
CA SER A 29 -23.58 -5.09 30.20
C SER A 29 -24.47 -4.12 29.45
N GLU A 30 -23.91 -3.37 28.51
CA GLU A 30 -24.40 -3.25 27.14
C GLU A 30 -23.58 -2.18 26.41
N GLY A 31 -22.91 -2.60 25.33
CA GLY A 31 -22.02 -1.74 24.57
C GLY A 31 -21.46 -2.47 23.36
N VAL A 32 -22.30 -2.58 22.32
CA VAL A 32 -21.97 -2.53 20.89
C VAL A 32 -20.61 -3.12 20.49
N LYS A 33 -20.64 -4.27 19.81
CA LYS A 33 -19.52 -4.74 18.97
C LYS A 33 -19.19 -3.65 17.94
N LYS A 34 -18.12 -2.91 18.18
CA LYS A 34 -17.37 -2.21 17.13
C LYS A 34 -16.30 -3.16 16.65
N GLU A 35 -16.45 -3.61 15.42
CA GLU A 35 -15.38 -4.25 14.67
C GLU A 35 -14.26 -3.23 14.51
N ASN A 36 -13.08 -3.55 15.06
CA ASN A 36 -11.87 -2.77 14.89
C ASN A 36 -11.36 -2.92 13.44
N PRO A 37 -10.85 -1.85 12.81
CA PRO A 37 -10.10 -1.96 11.56
C PRO A 37 -8.85 -2.81 11.75
N ALA A 38 -8.49 -3.54 10.70
CA ALA A 38 -7.39 -4.50 10.63
C ALA A 38 -6.13 -4.08 11.41
N GLU A 39 -5.83 -4.83 12.46
CA GLU A 39 -4.56 -4.77 13.18
C GLU A 39 -3.49 -5.42 12.29
N TYR A 40 -2.65 -4.59 11.67
CA TYR A 40 -1.41 -5.06 11.05
C TYR A 40 -0.57 -5.78 12.13
N PRO A 41 0.05 -6.93 11.81
CA PRO A 41 0.80 -7.68 12.80
C PRO A 41 1.92 -6.81 13.35
N LYS A 42 1.85 -6.54 14.67
CA LYS A 42 2.97 -5.98 15.43
C LYS A 42 4.20 -6.83 15.14
N GLN A 43 5.19 -6.18 14.54
CA GLN A 43 6.52 -6.71 14.29
C GLN A 43 7.03 -7.36 15.58
N ASN A 44 7.36 -8.65 15.51
CA ASN A 44 8.05 -9.36 16.58
C ASN A 44 9.26 -8.51 17.01
N GLU A 45 9.29 -8.08 18.27
CA GLU A 45 10.46 -7.46 18.94
C GLU A 45 11.58 -8.51 19.13
N ILE A 46 12.09 -9.06 18.04
CA ILE A 46 13.49 -9.46 17.96
C ILE A 46 14.21 -8.13 17.82
N VAL A 47 15.15 -7.82 18.73
CA VAL A 47 15.98 -6.61 18.65
C VAL A 47 16.60 -6.57 17.25
N ALA A 48 16.05 -5.73 16.37
CA ALA A 48 16.51 -5.67 15.00
C ALA A 48 17.92 -5.09 14.99
N SER A 49 18.86 -5.79 14.36
CA SER A 49 20.25 -5.34 14.20
C SER A 49 20.35 -4.00 13.48
N PHE A 50 19.35 -3.69 12.67
CA PHE A 50 19.25 -2.46 11.90
C PHE A 50 18.03 -1.65 12.31
N HIS A 51 18.22 -0.34 12.46
CA HIS A 51 17.18 0.60 12.81
C HIS A 51 16.90 1.53 11.62
N PRO A 52 15.81 1.31 10.87
CA PRO A 52 15.42 2.19 9.79
C PRO A 52 14.69 3.42 10.30
N THR A 53 14.92 4.55 9.64
CA THR A 53 14.24 5.82 9.86
C THR A 53 13.90 6.44 8.53
N ILE A 54 12.77 7.15 8.49
CA ILE A 54 12.27 7.82 7.29
C ILE A 54 11.83 9.24 7.65
N GLU A 55 12.25 10.20 6.83
CA GLU A 55 11.76 11.57 6.85
C GLU A 55 11.09 11.83 5.50
N ILE A 56 9.89 12.40 5.53
CA ILE A 56 9.08 12.69 4.34
C ILE A 56 8.80 14.19 4.30
N LYS A 57 9.00 14.80 3.13
CA LYS A 57 8.70 16.22 2.87
C LYS A 57 7.96 16.35 1.54
N GLU A 58 6.94 17.19 1.51
CA GLU A 58 6.27 17.60 0.27
C GLU A 58 6.90 18.92 -0.22
N GLU A 59 7.40 18.93 -1.45
CA GLU A 59 8.03 20.10 -2.07
C GLU A 59 7.78 20.10 -3.58
N ASN A 60 7.37 21.25 -4.15
CA ASN A 60 7.19 21.43 -5.61
C ASN A 60 6.37 20.31 -6.27
N ASN A 61 5.21 19.97 -5.67
CA ASN A 61 4.30 18.91 -6.14
C ASN A 61 4.94 17.51 -6.21
N SER A 62 6.01 17.30 -5.46
CA SER A 62 6.70 16.02 -5.31
C SER A 62 6.89 15.69 -3.84
N ILE A 63 7.05 14.40 -3.55
CA ILE A 63 7.35 13.88 -2.21
C ILE A 63 8.83 13.49 -2.19
N ILE A 64 9.59 14.13 -1.30
CA ILE A 64 10.98 13.81 -1.01
C ILE A 64 11.02 12.86 0.19
N ILE A 65 11.73 11.75 0.05
CA ILE A 65 11.87 10.73 1.08
C ILE A 65 13.34 10.59 1.39
N ASP A 66 13.73 10.89 2.62
CA ASP A 66 15.06 10.61 3.14
C ASP A 66 15.00 9.37 4.04
N TYR A 67 15.56 8.27 3.56
CA TYR A 67 15.61 6.99 4.23
C TYR A 67 17.00 6.73 4.79
N LYS A 68 17.08 6.33 6.05
CA LYS A 68 18.35 6.01 6.72
C LYS A 68 18.24 4.68 7.46
N VAL A 69 19.30 3.89 7.42
CA VAL A 69 19.41 2.65 8.19
C VAL A 69 20.67 2.66 9.01
N LYS A 70 20.52 2.49 10.32
CA LYS A 70 21.64 2.44 11.28
C LYS A 70 21.89 1.03 11.77
N ASN A 71 23.15 0.59 11.78
CA ASN A 71 23.53 -0.65 12.48
C ASN A 71 23.62 -0.39 13.99
N LEU A 72 22.75 -1.04 14.76
CA LEU A 72 22.72 -0.98 16.23
C LEU A 72 23.00 -2.35 16.89
N SER A 73 23.53 -3.32 16.12
CA SER A 73 23.78 -4.68 16.61
C SER A 73 24.95 -4.80 17.60
N GLY A 74 25.80 -3.78 17.69
CA GLY A 74 27.05 -3.83 18.49
C GLY A 74 28.26 -4.36 17.71
N GLU A 75 28.07 -4.99 16.55
CA GLU A 75 29.11 -5.63 15.74
C GLU A 75 29.02 -5.17 14.27
N PRO A 76 30.10 -5.24 13.47
CA PRO A 76 30.03 -4.96 12.04
C PRO A 76 29.09 -5.95 11.31
N GLN A 77 28.22 -5.44 10.45
CA GLN A 77 27.27 -6.25 9.67
C GLN A 77 27.61 -6.20 8.19
N LYS A 78 27.63 -7.37 7.53
CA LYS A 78 27.85 -7.45 6.09
C LYS A 78 26.51 -7.46 5.36
N LEU A 79 26.39 -6.61 4.34
CA LEU A 79 25.21 -6.49 3.48
C LEU A 79 25.60 -6.79 2.03
N SER A 80 24.79 -7.60 1.35
CA SER A 80 24.97 -7.98 -0.04
C SER A 80 23.79 -7.54 -0.89
N PHE A 81 24.05 -6.72 -1.90
CA PHE A 81 23.05 -6.24 -2.86
C PHE A 81 23.21 -6.97 -4.19
N SER A 82 22.10 -7.43 -4.76
CA SER A 82 22.10 -8.15 -6.05
C SER A 82 22.14 -7.23 -7.28
N SER A 83 22.04 -5.93 -7.09
CA SER A 83 22.08 -4.92 -8.15
C SER A 83 22.66 -3.62 -7.59
N GLY A 84 22.80 -2.61 -8.45
CA GLY A 84 23.15 -1.25 -8.03
C GLY A 84 22.05 -0.55 -7.21
N LEU A 85 20.86 -1.15 -7.09
CA LEU A 85 19.76 -0.60 -6.32
C LEU A 85 19.90 -1.05 -4.87
N GLN A 86 20.30 -0.16 -3.96
CA GLN A 86 20.54 -0.48 -2.54
C GLN A 86 19.29 -0.40 -1.66
N ALA A 87 18.31 0.42 -2.07
CA ALA A 87 17.06 0.61 -1.37
C ALA A 87 15.93 0.77 -2.40
N ASP A 88 14.71 0.46 -1.98
CA ASP A 88 13.51 0.44 -2.81
C ASP A 88 12.33 0.99 -2.00
N PHE A 89 11.29 1.43 -2.71
CA PHE A 89 10.03 1.81 -2.10
C PHE A 89 8.83 1.28 -2.88
N ILE A 90 7.75 1.04 -2.14
CA ILE A 90 6.44 0.70 -2.72
C ILE A 90 5.40 1.62 -2.10
N VAL A 91 4.60 2.26 -2.95
CA VAL A 91 3.46 3.10 -2.53
C VAL A 91 2.17 2.35 -2.83
N PHE A 92 1.30 2.29 -1.83
CA PHE A 92 -0.04 1.74 -1.92
C PHE A 92 -1.06 2.86 -1.68
N ASP A 93 -2.16 2.86 -2.43
CA ASP A 93 -3.28 3.74 -2.15
C ASP A 93 -4.11 3.25 -0.94
N GLU A 94 -5.16 4.00 -0.59
CA GLU A 94 -6.07 3.70 0.52
C GLU A 94 -6.78 2.34 0.37
N GLU A 95 -6.94 1.84 -0.86
CA GLU A 95 -7.54 0.55 -1.17
C GLU A 95 -6.52 -0.60 -1.08
N GLY A 96 -5.24 -0.27 -0.83
CA GLY A 96 -4.15 -1.23 -0.77
C GLY A 96 -3.60 -1.64 -2.14
N LYS A 97 -4.00 -0.96 -3.22
CA LYS A 97 -3.46 -1.20 -4.57
C LYS A 97 -2.09 -0.56 -4.68
N LYS A 98 -1.12 -1.31 -5.22
CA LYS A 98 0.22 -0.80 -5.52
C LYS A 98 0.11 0.24 -6.65
N VAL A 99 0.47 1.49 -6.36
CA VAL A 99 0.43 2.60 -7.32
C VAL A 99 1.81 3.02 -7.81
N LYS A 100 2.88 2.76 -7.03
CA LYS A 100 4.27 2.97 -7.45
C LYS A 100 5.21 1.93 -6.86
N HIS A 101 6.27 1.64 -7.59
CA HIS A 101 7.36 0.75 -7.17
C HIS A 101 8.66 1.22 -7.81
N TYR A 102 9.62 1.68 -7.01
CA TYR A 102 10.81 2.32 -7.55
C TYR A 102 11.63 1.40 -8.46
N SER A 103 11.83 0.14 -8.06
CA SER A 103 12.53 -0.83 -8.90
C SER A 103 11.86 -1.17 -10.24
N GLU A 104 10.57 -0.84 -10.42
CA GLU A 104 9.86 -0.95 -11.70
C GLU A 104 10.03 0.32 -12.58
N GLU A 105 10.40 1.45 -11.98
CA GLU A 105 10.52 2.75 -12.66
C GLU A 105 11.96 3.08 -13.07
N VAL A 106 12.97 2.42 -12.50
CA VAL A 106 14.39 2.69 -12.79
C VAL A 106 15.15 1.49 -13.33
N MET A 107 16.10 1.77 -14.22
CA MET A 107 17.08 0.79 -14.67
C MET A 107 18.23 0.75 -13.67
N SER A 108 18.52 -0.43 -13.13
CA SER A 108 19.66 -0.67 -12.24
C SER A 108 20.70 -1.60 -12.87
N THR A 109 21.97 -1.41 -12.50
CA THR A 109 23.06 -2.29 -12.94
C THR A 109 22.91 -3.66 -12.30
N GLN A 110 23.17 -4.71 -13.07
CA GLN A 110 23.16 -6.10 -12.59
C GLN A 110 24.53 -6.46 -12.00
N ALA A 111 25.01 -5.66 -11.05
CA ALA A 111 26.29 -5.84 -10.38
C ALA A 111 26.05 -6.17 -8.91
N ILE A 112 26.51 -7.35 -8.49
CA ILE A 112 26.51 -7.73 -7.07
C ILE A 112 27.53 -6.85 -6.36
N SER A 113 27.11 -6.24 -5.25
CA SER A 113 28.00 -5.49 -4.37
C SER A 113 27.87 -5.98 -2.94
N GLU A 114 28.96 -5.91 -2.20
CA GLU A 114 29.00 -6.19 -0.78
C GLU A 114 29.51 -4.95 -0.06
N MET A 115 28.95 -4.66 1.11
CA MET A 115 29.46 -3.64 2.00
C MET A 115 29.43 -4.13 3.44
N THR A 116 30.34 -3.60 4.26
CA THR A 116 30.30 -3.78 5.71
C THR A 116 29.81 -2.47 6.32
N LEU A 117 28.74 -2.53 7.12
CA LEU A 117 28.27 -1.41 7.92
C LEU A 117 28.76 -1.60 9.35
N GLU A 118 29.71 -0.75 9.78
CA GLU A 118 30.24 -0.81 11.13
C GLU A 118 29.16 -0.45 12.17
N ASN A 119 29.40 -0.81 13.43
CA ASN A 119 28.48 -0.47 14.51
C ASN A 119 28.27 1.06 14.59
N ASN A 120 27.01 1.49 14.71
CA ASN A 120 26.54 2.88 14.67
C ASN A 120 26.74 3.63 13.35
N GLN A 121 27.24 3.00 12.28
CA GLN A 121 27.23 3.61 10.95
C GLN A 121 25.85 3.57 10.31
N GLU A 122 25.65 4.47 9.36
CA GLU A 122 24.39 4.69 8.66
C GLU A 122 24.56 4.59 7.14
N ILE A 123 23.56 3.99 6.50
CA ILE A 123 23.34 4.07 5.04
C ILE A 123 22.20 5.06 4.83
N GLN A 124 22.34 5.94 3.83
CA GLN A 124 21.31 6.90 3.49
C GLN A 124 20.95 6.83 2.00
N ASN A 125 19.66 6.85 1.71
CA ASN A 125 19.10 6.92 0.36
C ASN A 125 18.03 8.02 0.33
N SER A 126 17.92 8.74 -0.78
CA SER A 126 16.88 9.74 -0.98
C SER A 126 16.12 9.43 -2.26
N PHE A 127 14.80 9.57 -2.20
CA PHE A 127 13.89 9.34 -3.31
C PHE A 127 13.04 10.57 -3.57
N THR A 128 12.65 10.76 -4.82
CA THR A 128 11.66 11.75 -5.23
C THR A 128 10.51 11.03 -5.90
N ILE A 129 9.31 11.20 -5.37
CA ILE A 129 8.08 10.65 -5.93
C ILE A 129 7.26 11.80 -6.50
N SER A 130 6.98 11.75 -7.80
CA SER A 130 6.07 12.66 -8.49
C SER A 130 4.76 11.94 -8.86
N ASP A 131 3.77 12.66 -9.37
CA ASP A 131 2.56 12.09 -10.00
C ASP A 131 1.61 11.27 -9.10
N LEU A 132 1.74 11.44 -7.78
CA LEU A 132 0.72 11.01 -6.81
C LEU A 132 -0.40 12.03 -6.78
N TYR A 133 -1.65 11.59 -6.77
CA TYR A 133 -2.79 12.48 -6.60
C TYR A 133 -3.03 12.81 -5.12
N ASN A 134 -3.80 13.85 -4.83
CA ASN A 134 -4.14 14.19 -3.45
C ASN A 134 -4.90 13.04 -2.77
N GLY A 135 -4.42 12.62 -1.60
CA GLY A 135 -5.00 11.46 -0.92
C GLY A 135 -4.11 10.88 0.17
N ARG A 136 -4.60 9.76 0.74
CA ARG A 136 -3.87 8.96 1.72
C ARG A 136 -3.23 7.76 1.04
N TYR A 137 -2.00 7.48 1.43
CA TYR A 137 -1.20 6.39 0.95
C TYR A 137 -0.52 5.70 2.11
N ARG A 138 -0.08 4.47 1.85
CA ARG A 138 0.86 3.75 2.70
C ARG A 138 2.14 3.56 1.90
N ILE A 139 3.26 3.97 2.47
CA ILE A 139 4.58 3.78 1.85
C ILE A 139 5.38 2.76 2.64
N GLU A 140 6.00 1.84 1.90
CA GLU A 140 7.02 0.92 2.42
C GLU A 140 8.36 1.32 1.82
N VAL A 141 9.38 1.48 2.67
CA VAL A 141 10.77 1.74 2.23
C VAL A 141 11.69 0.73 2.89
N PHE A 142 12.61 0.16 2.13
CA PHE A 142 13.48 -0.92 2.60
C PHE A 142 14.81 -0.97 1.85
N LEU A 143 15.83 -1.54 2.48
CA LEU A 143 17.05 -2.00 1.81
C LEU A 143 16.74 -3.23 0.96
N THR A 144 17.41 -3.33 -0.18
CA THR A 144 17.34 -4.51 -1.06
C THR A 144 18.38 -5.58 -0.71
N ALA A 145 19.12 -5.39 0.40
CA ALA A 145 20.12 -6.34 0.86
C ALA A 145 19.49 -7.71 1.17
N LYS A 146 20.25 -8.78 0.88
CA LYS A 146 19.76 -10.16 1.05
C LYS A 146 19.60 -10.56 2.51
N GLU A 147 20.45 -10.02 3.37
CA GLU A 147 20.57 -10.40 4.77
C GLU A 147 19.51 -9.73 5.64
N GLU A 148 19.22 -8.46 5.40
CA GLU A 148 18.23 -7.68 6.14
C GLU A 148 17.65 -6.59 5.23
N GLN A 149 16.32 -6.49 5.22
CA GLN A 149 15.62 -5.46 4.44
C GLN A 149 15.44 -4.15 5.23
N ALA A 150 15.54 -4.17 6.55
CA ALA A 150 15.39 -2.99 7.40
C ALA A 150 14.14 -2.17 7.03
N ARG A 151 13.00 -2.85 6.86
CA ARG A 151 11.78 -2.22 6.33
C ARG A 151 11.17 -1.25 7.32
N VAL A 152 10.72 -0.10 6.81
CA VAL A 152 9.84 0.84 7.50
C VAL A 152 8.56 1.03 6.69
N VAL A 153 7.43 1.11 7.40
CA VAL A 153 6.11 1.34 6.82
C VAL A 153 5.50 2.54 7.52
N THR A 154 5.01 3.52 6.77
CA THR A 154 4.34 4.70 7.32
C THR A 154 3.21 5.17 6.42
N ASP A 155 2.28 5.91 7.02
CA ASP A 155 1.28 6.65 6.28
C ASP A 155 1.96 7.85 5.57
N LEU A 156 1.45 8.15 4.38
CA LEU A 156 1.82 9.29 3.56
C LEU A 156 0.53 10.02 3.18
N ILE A 157 0.45 11.31 3.51
CA ILE A 157 -0.67 12.17 3.09
C ILE A 157 -0.11 13.14 2.04
N VAL A 158 -0.74 13.18 0.87
CA VAL A 158 -0.42 14.10 -0.22
C VAL A 158 -1.55 15.13 -0.29
N GLU A 159 -1.24 16.41 -0.05
CA GLU A 159 -2.24 17.48 0.01
C GLU A 159 -2.09 18.51 -1.10
N ASN A 160 -0.89 18.68 -1.65
CA ASN A 160 -0.55 19.76 -2.57
C ASN A 160 -0.11 19.23 -3.94
N SER A 161 -0.67 18.11 -4.40
CA SER A 161 -0.47 17.61 -5.75
C SER A 161 -1.28 18.40 -6.78
N LEU A 162 -0.72 18.55 -7.99
CA LEU A 162 -1.47 19.01 -9.17
C LEU A 162 -2.50 17.98 -9.64
N TYR A 163 -2.34 16.72 -9.24
CA TYR A 163 -3.16 15.60 -9.66
C TYR A 163 -4.30 15.38 -8.66
N THR A 164 -5.52 15.30 -9.18
CA THR A 164 -6.72 15.03 -8.38
C THR A 164 -7.40 13.75 -8.88
N LYS A 165 -7.80 12.87 -7.95
CA LYS A 165 -8.62 11.69 -8.25
C LYS A 165 -10.09 12.08 -8.23
N ALA A 166 -10.84 11.66 -9.25
CA ALA A 166 -12.29 11.80 -9.31
C ALA A 166 -12.92 10.55 -9.94
N SER A 167 -14.23 10.44 -9.79
CA SER A 167 -15.05 9.41 -10.41
C SER A 167 -16.34 10.02 -10.92
N GLY A 168 -16.90 9.45 -12.00
CA GLY A 168 -18.13 9.93 -12.62
C GLY A 168 -18.64 8.98 -13.71
N ILE A 169 -19.78 9.29 -14.30
CA ILE A 169 -20.35 8.51 -15.39
C ILE A 169 -19.86 9.07 -16.73
N LEU A 170 -19.23 8.23 -17.56
CA LEU A 170 -18.82 8.62 -18.91
C LEU A 170 -20.07 8.86 -19.76
N VAL A 171 -20.33 10.12 -20.14
CA VAL A 171 -21.50 10.47 -20.96
C VAL A 171 -21.23 10.18 -22.42
N GLY A 172 -20.02 10.49 -22.91
CA GLY A 172 -19.61 10.23 -24.27
C GLY A 172 -18.43 11.10 -24.69
N GLN A 173 -17.98 10.89 -25.93
CA GLN A 173 -16.87 11.64 -26.53
C GLN A 173 -17.40 12.81 -27.37
N MET A 174 -16.88 14.02 -27.13
CA MET A 174 -17.25 15.23 -27.90
C MET A 174 -16.41 15.36 -29.17
N ASP A 175 -15.11 15.07 -29.05
CA ASP A 175 -14.12 15.04 -30.12
C ASP A 175 -12.98 14.07 -29.72
N PRO A 176 -12.03 13.73 -30.60
CA PRO A 176 -11.00 12.73 -30.31
C PRO A 176 -10.16 12.98 -29.03
N HIS A 177 -10.11 14.22 -28.51
CA HIS A 177 -9.33 14.61 -27.33
C HIS A 177 -10.20 15.14 -26.19
N THR A 178 -11.53 15.06 -26.29
CA THR A 178 -12.44 15.62 -25.28
C THR A 178 -13.59 14.66 -24.99
N ILE A 179 -13.86 14.40 -23.71
CA ILE A 179 -15.03 13.64 -23.25
C ILE A 179 -15.90 14.47 -22.31
N GLU A 180 -17.17 14.12 -22.21
CA GLU A 180 -18.09 14.62 -21.19
C GLU A 180 -18.26 13.55 -20.10
N VAL A 181 -18.12 13.96 -18.84
CA VAL A 181 -18.30 13.11 -17.66
C VAL A 181 -19.32 13.77 -16.74
N ASP A 182 -20.29 13.01 -16.26
CA ASP A 182 -21.21 13.43 -15.21
C ASP A 182 -20.55 13.15 -13.84
N VAL A 183 -20.10 14.21 -13.18
CA VAL A 183 -19.51 14.17 -11.85
C VAL A 183 -20.54 14.69 -10.86
N LYS A 184 -21.12 13.79 -10.06
CA LYS A 184 -22.11 14.11 -9.02
C LYS A 184 -23.35 14.89 -9.54
N GLY A 185 -23.79 14.63 -10.76
CA GLY A 185 -24.95 15.27 -11.40
C GLY A 185 -24.60 16.51 -12.23
N GLU A 186 -23.32 16.91 -12.26
CA GLU A 186 -22.82 18.02 -13.07
C GLU A 186 -22.03 17.46 -14.26
N LYS A 187 -22.45 17.84 -15.47
CA LYS A 187 -21.76 17.47 -16.71
C LYS A 187 -20.58 18.38 -16.93
N GLU A 188 -19.40 17.77 -16.99
CA GLU A 188 -18.14 18.46 -17.17
C GLU A 188 -17.38 17.92 -18.38
N ALA A 189 -16.76 18.81 -19.15
CA ALA A 189 -15.92 18.45 -20.28
C ALA A 189 -14.45 18.36 -19.84
N PHE A 190 -13.79 17.26 -20.17
CA PHE A 190 -12.39 17.03 -19.89
C PHE A 190 -11.61 16.85 -21.19
N LYS A 191 -10.49 17.56 -21.32
CA LYS A 191 -9.49 17.20 -22.32
C LYS A 191 -8.75 15.94 -21.88
N LEU A 192 -8.15 15.26 -22.83
CA LEU A 192 -7.43 14.01 -22.60
C LEU A 192 -5.96 14.16 -23.00
N THR A 193 -5.07 13.57 -22.21
CA THR A 193 -3.69 13.29 -22.63
C THR A 193 -3.64 12.10 -23.59
N GLU A 194 -2.49 11.89 -24.23
CA GLU A 194 -2.24 10.72 -25.08
C GLU A 194 -2.42 9.40 -24.31
N GLU A 195 -2.00 9.34 -23.04
CA GLU A 195 -2.21 8.16 -22.20
C GLU A 195 -3.70 7.89 -21.99
N ALA A 196 -4.47 8.90 -21.58
CA ALA A 196 -5.90 8.77 -21.41
C ALA A 196 -6.61 8.38 -22.72
N ILE A 197 -6.22 8.97 -23.85
CA ILE A 197 -6.74 8.61 -25.18
C ILE A 197 -6.48 7.13 -25.48
N SER A 198 -5.29 6.62 -25.16
CA SER A 198 -4.93 5.21 -25.39
C SER A 198 -5.77 4.23 -24.55
N GLN A 199 -6.30 4.68 -23.42
CA GLN A 199 -7.13 3.90 -22.50
C GLN A 199 -8.62 3.92 -22.87
N LEU A 200 -9.09 4.95 -23.59
CA LEU A 200 -10.50 5.10 -23.99
C LEU A 200 -11.15 3.86 -24.60
N PRO A 201 -10.49 3.09 -25.50
CA PRO A 201 -11.12 1.90 -26.09
C PRO A 201 -11.51 0.82 -25.07
N SER A 202 -10.97 0.89 -23.86
CA SER A 202 -11.28 -0.03 -22.76
C SER A 202 -12.50 0.40 -21.94
N LEU A 203 -12.98 1.64 -22.14
CA LEU A 203 -14.10 2.23 -21.41
C LEU A 203 -15.42 2.02 -22.16
N LYS A 204 -16.53 2.01 -21.42
CA LYS A 204 -17.88 1.91 -21.98
C LYS A 204 -18.65 3.20 -21.68
N GLU A 205 -19.37 3.70 -22.67
CA GLU A 205 -20.32 4.80 -22.43
C GLU A 205 -21.36 4.39 -21.40
N ALA A 206 -21.84 5.38 -20.63
CA ALA A 206 -22.74 5.21 -19.50
C ALA A 206 -22.21 4.30 -18.37
N SER A 207 -20.90 4.00 -18.33
CA SER A 207 -20.27 3.33 -17.19
C SER A 207 -19.64 4.34 -16.24
N GLU A 208 -19.55 3.94 -14.97
CA GLU A 208 -18.71 4.63 -14.00
C GLU A 208 -17.24 4.48 -14.38
N ILE A 209 -16.50 5.57 -14.28
CA ILE A 209 -15.06 5.64 -14.53
C ILE A 209 -14.41 6.36 -13.34
N SER A 210 -13.21 5.91 -12.98
CA SER A 210 -12.33 6.62 -12.06
C SER A 210 -11.12 7.12 -12.83
N PHE A 211 -10.67 8.33 -12.54
CA PHE A 211 -9.62 8.99 -13.30
C PHE A 211 -8.81 9.96 -12.44
N VAL A 212 -7.62 10.27 -12.93
CA VAL A 212 -6.75 11.31 -12.37
C VAL A 212 -6.71 12.46 -13.37
N TYR A 213 -6.94 13.68 -12.90
CA TYR A 213 -6.95 14.88 -13.73
C TYR A 213 -6.13 16.01 -13.11
N THR A 214 -5.69 16.93 -13.96
CA THR A 214 -5.12 18.24 -13.59
C THR A 214 -6.09 19.35 -13.99
N GLU A 215 -6.04 20.46 -13.26
CA GLU A 215 -6.88 21.63 -13.52
C GLU A 215 -6.05 22.91 -13.47
N ASN A 216 -6.27 23.78 -14.45
CA ASN A 216 -5.84 25.18 -14.41
C ASN A 216 -7.07 26.08 -14.53
N GLU A 217 -6.88 27.40 -14.52
CA GLU A 217 -7.99 28.38 -14.55
C GLU A 217 -8.96 28.24 -15.74
N ILE A 218 -8.59 27.49 -16.79
CA ILE A 218 -9.29 27.47 -18.07
C ILE A 218 -9.76 26.06 -18.44
N GLN A 219 -9.11 25.01 -17.94
CA GLN A 219 -9.27 23.66 -18.47
C GLN A 219 -8.98 22.57 -17.43
N LYS A 220 -9.82 21.53 -17.45
CA LYS A 220 -9.57 20.23 -16.81
C LYS A 220 -9.04 19.23 -17.84
N THR A 221 -7.99 18.50 -17.48
CA THR A 221 -7.35 17.51 -18.35
C THR A 221 -7.22 16.19 -17.60
N ILE A 222 -7.84 15.13 -18.11
CA ILE A 222 -7.64 13.77 -17.60
C ILE A 222 -6.28 13.29 -18.08
N GLU A 223 -5.45 12.94 -17.11
CA GLU A 223 -4.09 12.43 -17.31
C GLU A 223 -4.11 10.92 -17.58
N ARG A 224 -4.97 10.19 -16.85
CA ARG A 224 -5.16 8.74 -16.99
C ARG A 224 -6.45 8.28 -16.33
N PHE A 225 -6.99 7.17 -16.79
CA PHE A 225 -8.06 6.42 -16.16
C PHE A 225 -7.47 5.38 -15.19
N LEU A 226 -8.15 5.18 -14.07
CA LEU A 226 -7.82 4.16 -13.07
C LEU A 226 -8.59 2.88 -13.43
N LEU A 227 -7.98 2.07 -14.28
CA LEU A 227 -8.55 0.79 -14.70
C LEU A 227 -8.34 -0.27 -13.59
N GLU A 228 -9.36 -1.10 -13.37
CA GLU A 228 -9.30 -2.30 -12.51
C GLU A 228 -8.53 -3.45 -13.16
#